data_AF-A0A965MZA5-F1
#
_entry.id   AF-A0A965MZA5-F1
#
_cell.length_a   1.000
_cell.length_b   1.000
_cell.length_c   1.000
_cell.angle_alpha   90.00
_cell.angle_beta   90.00
_cell.angle_gamma   90.00
#
_symmetry.space_group_name_H-M   'P 1'
#
loop_
_entity.id
_entity.type
_entity.pdbx_description
1 polymer ?
#
loop_
_entity_poly.entity_id
_entity_poly.type
_entity_poly.pdbx_seq_one_letter_code
_entity_poly.pdbx_strand_id
1 'polypeptide(L)'
;MTLRWSDELYVSIPFVKFSQMNQRRRDIMIDIATLMDPRFNDFCTTRLLDQSILVPRFIVKELYALIELPDESFKTKARKAIETLKRLETLPGFGLRYNETDFPEIKEIAQKMVRLSRLVDANILTAESKQYQLSGAEGVEIINLNSLAAALKPLMQSGEFIHIKVQRQGKEPQQGVGYLEDGTMVVINNAGDAIGQTIRATILSSKSSPSGRIIFCNAVDKSGREIGYSFDDYHDEDA
;
A
#
# COMPACT_ATOMS: atom_id res chain seq x y z
N MET A 1 -65.61 22.30 -33.45
CA MET A 1 -64.75 23.31 -32.82
C MET A 1 -63.40 22.66 -32.59
N THR A 2 -62.38 23.17 -33.28
CA THR A 2 -61.00 22.68 -33.27
C THR A 2 -60.29 23.13 -32.00
N LEU A 3 -59.98 22.17 -31.14
CA LEU A 3 -58.80 22.11 -30.26
C LEU A 3 -58.37 20.62 -30.25
N ARG A 4 -57.29 20.32 -30.97
CA ARG A 4 -56.58 19.04 -31.10
C ARG A 4 -55.33 19.16 -30.22
N TRP A 5 -54.97 18.30 -29.26
CA TRP A 5 -54.90 16.83 -29.16
C TRP A 5 -54.89 16.51 -27.64
N SER A 6 -55.74 15.65 -27.04
CA SER A 6 -55.63 14.16 -26.98
C SER A 6 -54.17 13.70 -26.90
N ASP A 7 -53.63 13.08 -25.85
CA ASP A 7 -54.19 12.09 -24.94
C ASP A 7 -53.44 12.10 -23.61
N GLU A 8 -54.14 11.74 -22.54
CA GLU A 8 -53.57 11.46 -21.22
C GLU A 8 -52.50 10.35 -21.33
N LEU A 9 -51.29 10.63 -20.84
CA LEU A 9 -50.19 9.67 -20.84
C LEU A 9 -50.35 8.67 -19.68
N TYR A 10 -50.94 7.52 -19.95
CA TYR A 10 -50.94 6.40 -19.00
C TYR A 10 -49.66 5.59 -19.14
N VAL A 11 -48.73 5.76 -18.20
CA VAL A 11 -47.55 4.90 -18.07
C VAL A 11 -47.83 3.83 -17.02
N SER A 12 -48.14 2.62 -17.47
CA SER A 12 -48.14 1.44 -16.60
C SER A 12 -46.79 0.76 -16.70
N ILE A 13 -45.96 0.85 -15.65
CA ILE A 13 -44.69 0.11 -15.57
C ILE A 13 -44.96 -1.21 -14.83
N PRO A 14 -45.12 -2.35 -15.52
CA PRO A 14 -45.39 -3.61 -14.85
C PRO A 14 -44.11 -4.04 -14.15
N PHE A 15 -44.11 -3.96 -12.81
CA PHE A 15 -43.02 -4.37 -11.91
C PHE A 15 -41.64 -3.84 -12.30
N VAL A 16 -41.30 -2.64 -11.80
CA VAL A 16 -39.88 -2.29 -11.60
C VAL A 16 -39.35 -3.17 -10.47
N LYS A 17 -38.78 -4.32 -10.81
CA LYS A 17 -37.88 -4.99 -9.88
C LYS A 17 -36.65 -4.09 -9.78
N PHE A 18 -36.62 -3.24 -8.75
CA PHE A 18 -35.38 -2.63 -8.30
C PHE A 18 -34.47 -3.77 -7.87
N SER A 19 -33.70 -4.31 -8.81
CA SER A 19 -32.44 -4.95 -8.43
C SER A 19 -31.70 -3.86 -7.67
N GLN A 20 -31.21 -4.16 -6.47
CA GLN A 20 -30.20 -3.33 -5.85
C GLN A 20 -29.27 -2.87 -6.97
N MET A 21 -29.10 -1.56 -7.12
CA MET A 21 -27.89 -1.04 -7.76
C MET A 21 -26.78 -1.65 -6.91
N ASN A 22 -26.33 -2.85 -7.27
CA ASN A 22 -25.04 -3.34 -6.88
C ASN A 22 -24.16 -2.17 -7.28
N GLN A 23 -23.63 -1.44 -6.29
CA GLN A 23 -22.56 -0.50 -6.55
C GLN A 23 -21.56 -1.33 -7.33
N ARG A 24 -21.52 -1.15 -8.66
CA ARG A 24 -20.54 -1.81 -9.49
C ARG A 24 -19.24 -1.30 -8.92
N ARG A 25 -18.53 -2.17 -8.22
CA ARG A 25 -17.22 -1.82 -7.72
C ARG A 25 -16.40 -1.46 -8.96
N ARG A 26 -15.81 -0.27 -8.94
CA ARG A 26 -15.01 0.25 -10.05
C ARG A 26 -13.89 -0.74 -10.34
N ASP A 27 -13.60 -0.93 -11.62
CA ASP A 27 -12.43 -1.71 -12.03
C ASP A 27 -11.16 -1.08 -11.47
N ILE A 28 -10.12 -1.89 -11.29
CA ILE A 28 -8.80 -1.40 -10.87
C ILE A 28 -7.88 -1.45 -12.08
N MET A 29 -7.44 -0.28 -12.53
CA MET A 29 -6.50 -0.13 -13.62
C MET A 29 -5.06 -0.10 -13.10
N ILE A 30 -4.18 -0.88 -13.70
CA ILE A 30 -2.78 -1.03 -13.24
C ILE A 30 -1.84 -0.22 -14.11
N ASP A 31 -0.90 0.48 -13.47
CA ASP A 31 0.20 1.18 -14.14
C ASP A 31 1.53 0.39 -14.17
N ILE A 32 2.52 0.94 -14.88
CA ILE A 32 3.85 0.35 -15.01
C ILE A 32 4.52 0.18 -13.64
N ALA A 33 4.43 1.19 -12.77
CA ALA A 33 5.07 1.18 -11.46
C ALA A 33 4.58 0.01 -10.59
N THR A 34 3.28 -0.29 -10.64
CA THR A 34 2.68 -1.43 -9.95
C THR A 34 3.15 -2.76 -10.52
N LEU A 35 3.17 -2.91 -11.85
CA LEU A 35 3.64 -4.16 -12.48
C LEU A 35 5.12 -4.44 -12.20
N MET A 36 5.92 -3.39 -12.00
CA MET A 36 7.34 -3.51 -11.67
C MET A 36 7.59 -3.69 -10.17
N ASP A 37 6.58 -3.51 -9.31
CA ASP A 37 6.73 -3.72 -7.88
C ASP A 37 6.85 -5.23 -7.57
N PRO A 38 7.92 -5.67 -6.89
CA PRO A 38 8.14 -7.09 -6.63
C PRO A 38 7.06 -7.74 -5.76
N ARG A 39 6.32 -6.95 -4.96
CA ARG A 39 5.25 -7.43 -4.08
C ARG A 39 3.94 -7.63 -4.82
N PHE A 40 3.78 -7.07 -6.03
CA PHE A 40 2.50 -7.06 -6.73
C PHE A 40 2.02 -8.48 -7.09
N ASN A 41 2.92 -9.36 -7.48
CA ASN A 41 2.58 -10.76 -7.78
C ASN A 41 2.03 -11.47 -6.53
N ASP A 42 2.70 -11.35 -5.38
CA ASP A 42 2.24 -11.96 -4.13
C ASP A 42 0.92 -11.32 -3.67
N PHE A 43 0.79 -10.01 -3.84
CA PHE A 43 -0.45 -9.28 -3.57
C PHE A 43 -1.64 -9.84 -4.37
N CYS A 44 -1.47 -10.14 -5.66
CA CYS A 44 -2.53 -10.76 -6.47
C CYS A 44 -2.92 -12.15 -5.96
N THR A 45 -1.97 -12.93 -5.44
CA THR A 45 -2.26 -14.28 -4.91
C THR A 45 -3.06 -14.28 -3.60
N THR A 46 -3.08 -13.16 -2.86
CA THR A 46 -3.90 -13.02 -1.64
C THR A 46 -5.40 -13.04 -1.89
N ARG A 47 -5.84 -12.89 -3.14
CA ARG A 47 -7.25 -12.70 -3.56
C ARG A 47 -7.93 -11.45 -2.99
N LEU A 48 -7.18 -10.49 -2.42
CA LEU A 48 -7.72 -9.17 -2.10
C LEU A 48 -8.10 -8.38 -3.36
N LEU A 49 -7.39 -8.65 -4.47
CA LEU A 49 -7.74 -8.23 -5.81
C LEU A 49 -8.51 -9.35 -6.53
N ASP A 50 -9.73 -9.60 -6.08
CA ASP A 50 -10.71 -10.49 -6.75
C ASP A 50 -11.49 -9.77 -7.87
N GLN A 51 -11.33 -8.46 -7.94
CA GLN A 51 -12.00 -7.56 -8.88
C GLN A 51 -11.44 -7.69 -10.29
N SER A 52 -12.17 -7.14 -11.27
CA SER A 52 -11.57 -7.07 -12.60
C SER A 52 -10.45 -6.06 -12.63
N ILE A 53 -9.28 -6.59 -12.94
CA ILE A 53 -8.08 -5.82 -13.19
C ILE A 53 -8.08 -5.40 -14.65
N LEU A 54 -7.91 -4.11 -14.89
CA LEU A 54 -7.78 -3.54 -16.22
C LEU A 54 -6.32 -3.19 -16.51
N VAL A 55 -5.77 -3.72 -17.60
CA VAL A 55 -4.43 -3.37 -18.09
C VAL A 55 -4.55 -2.72 -19.46
N PRO A 56 -4.25 -1.42 -19.60
CA PRO A 56 -4.25 -0.78 -20.90
C PRO A 56 -3.13 -1.31 -21.79
N ARG A 57 -3.40 -1.51 -23.08
CA ARG A 57 -2.38 -2.04 -24.02
C ARG A 57 -1.21 -1.11 -24.24
N PHE A 58 -1.43 0.20 -24.11
CA PHE A 58 -0.33 1.16 -24.17
C PHE A 58 0.67 0.98 -23.00
N ILE A 59 0.24 0.46 -21.84
CA ILE A 59 1.14 0.12 -20.72
C ILE A 59 2.03 -1.08 -21.09
N VAL A 60 1.46 -2.09 -21.74
CA VAL A 60 2.22 -3.24 -22.25
C VAL A 60 3.22 -2.80 -23.31
N LYS A 61 2.81 -1.92 -24.23
CA LYS A 61 3.70 -1.33 -25.25
C LYS A 61 4.87 -0.59 -24.61
N GLU A 62 4.61 0.19 -23.55
CA GLU A 62 5.67 0.91 -22.84
C GLU A 62 6.65 -0.05 -22.15
N LEU A 63 6.15 -1.13 -21.52
CA LEU A 63 7.02 -2.15 -20.93
C LEU A 63 7.96 -2.78 -21.97
N TYR A 64 7.49 -3.03 -23.19
CA TYR A 64 8.36 -3.49 -24.27
C TYR A 64 9.37 -2.42 -24.70
N ALA A 65 8.96 -1.15 -24.78
CA ALA A 65 9.89 -0.06 -25.07
C ALA A 65 11.01 0.06 -24.02
N LEU A 66 10.70 -0.16 -22.73
CA LEU A 66 11.68 -0.17 -21.65
C LEU A 66 12.73 -1.30 -21.80
N ILE A 67 12.40 -2.40 -22.48
CA ILE A 67 13.36 -3.50 -22.73
C ILE A 67 14.42 -3.10 -23.78
N GLU A 68 14.10 -2.17 -24.66
CA GLU A 68 15.01 -1.67 -25.70
C GLU A 68 15.96 -0.58 -25.19
N LEU A 69 15.71 -0.03 -23.99
CA LEU A 69 16.60 0.96 -23.37
C LEU A 69 17.94 0.35 -22.98
N PRO A 70 19.06 1.11 -22.99
CA PRO A 70 20.38 0.57 -22.69
C PRO A 70 20.57 0.10 -21.23
N ASP A 71 19.73 0.53 -20.30
CA ASP A 71 19.86 0.23 -18.87
C ASP A 71 19.33 -1.18 -18.53
N GLU A 72 20.25 -2.09 -18.21
CA GLU A 72 19.94 -3.49 -17.85
C GLU A 72 19.03 -3.63 -16.62
N SER A 73 19.04 -2.68 -15.68
CA SER A 73 18.15 -2.67 -14.52
C SER A 73 16.70 -2.47 -14.96
N PHE A 74 16.46 -1.50 -15.85
CA PHE A 74 15.13 -1.27 -16.42
C PHE A 74 14.67 -2.45 -17.27
N LYS A 75 15.54 -3.03 -18.11
CA LYS A 75 15.21 -4.23 -18.90
C LYS A 75 14.76 -5.40 -18.02
N THR A 76 15.52 -5.67 -16.96
CA THR A 76 15.24 -6.79 -16.05
C THR A 76 13.88 -6.63 -15.37
N LYS A 77 13.59 -5.42 -14.87
CA LYS A 77 12.29 -5.13 -14.24
C LYS A 77 11.13 -5.19 -15.24
N ALA A 78 11.31 -4.67 -16.46
CA ALA A 78 10.29 -4.70 -17.50
C ALA A 78 9.96 -6.13 -17.97
N ARG A 79 10.98 -6.99 -18.16
CA ARG A 79 10.78 -8.42 -18.45
C ARG A 79 9.99 -9.12 -17.35
N LYS A 80 10.33 -8.85 -16.09
CA LYS A 80 9.62 -9.41 -14.92
C LYS A 80 8.17 -8.93 -14.83
N ALA A 81 7.90 -7.68 -15.15
CA ALA A 81 6.54 -7.14 -15.23
C ALA A 81 5.70 -7.85 -16.30
N ILE A 82 6.27 -8.09 -17.49
CA ILE A 82 5.60 -8.83 -18.58
C ILE A 82 5.38 -10.30 -18.20
N GLU A 83 6.35 -10.94 -17.54
CA GLU A 83 6.21 -12.30 -17.01
C GLU A 83 5.07 -12.37 -15.97
N THR A 84 4.97 -11.36 -15.10
CA THR A 84 3.90 -11.26 -14.11
C THR A 84 2.54 -11.17 -14.80
N LEU A 85 2.38 -10.36 -15.85
CA LEU A 85 1.13 -10.31 -16.62
C LEU A 85 0.75 -11.68 -17.21
N LYS A 86 1.69 -12.39 -17.85
CA LYS A 86 1.46 -13.74 -18.40
C LYS A 86 1.06 -14.74 -17.32
N ARG A 87 1.66 -14.64 -16.13
CA ARG A 87 1.28 -15.48 -14.99
C ARG A 87 -0.14 -15.15 -14.51
N LEU A 88 -0.49 -13.88 -14.43
CA LEU A 88 -1.84 -13.45 -14.02
C LEU A 88 -2.92 -13.87 -15.02
N GLU A 89 -2.62 -13.91 -16.32
CA GLU A 89 -3.51 -14.46 -17.36
C GLU A 89 -3.85 -15.93 -17.15
N THR A 90 -2.93 -16.71 -16.56
CA THR A 90 -3.13 -18.14 -16.31
C THR A 90 -3.72 -18.44 -14.93
N LEU A 91 -3.90 -17.42 -14.07
CA LEU A 91 -4.40 -17.60 -12.71
C LEU A 91 -5.92 -17.87 -12.72
N PRO A 92 -6.39 -19.05 -12.29
CA PRO A 92 -7.80 -19.39 -12.35
C PRO A 92 -8.66 -18.44 -11.50
N GLY A 93 -9.71 -17.88 -12.11
CA GLY A 93 -10.64 -16.96 -11.44
C GLY A 93 -10.13 -15.53 -11.29
N PHE A 94 -8.95 -15.20 -11.83
CA PHE A 94 -8.44 -13.83 -11.83
C PHE A 94 -9.00 -13.03 -13.00
N GLY A 95 -9.68 -11.92 -12.71
CA GLY A 95 -10.40 -11.11 -13.70
C GLY A 95 -9.52 -10.13 -14.49
N LEU A 96 -8.42 -10.59 -15.09
CA LEU A 96 -7.54 -9.75 -15.90
C LEU A 96 -8.18 -9.43 -17.27
N ARG A 97 -8.33 -8.15 -17.59
CA ARG A 97 -8.82 -7.65 -18.87
C ARG A 97 -7.86 -6.63 -19.47
N TYR A 98 -7.73 -6.67 -20.80
CA TYR A 98 -7.00 -5.66 -21.54
C TYR A 98 -7.94 -4.60 -22.10
N ASN A 99 -7.48 -3.35 -22.12
CA ASN A 99 -8.17 -2.25 -22.77
C ASN A 99 -7.35 -1.75 -23.97
N GLU A 100 -7.99 -1.68 -25.14
CA GLU A 100 -7.36 -1.27 -26.41
C GLU A 100 -7.46 0.24 -26.67
N THR A 101 -8.19 1.00 -25.84
CA THR A 101 -8.31 2.46 -25.99
C THR A 101 -6.98 3.14 -25.70
N ASP A 102 -6.52 3.95 -26.66
CA ASP A 102 -5.32 4.78 -26.56
C ASP A 102 -5.67 6.22 -26.97
N PHE A 103 -4.84 7.17 -26.53
CA PHE A 103 -4.94 8.60 -26.80
C PHE A 103 -3.63 9.09 -27.43
N PRO A 104 -3.42 8.88 -28.75
CA PRO A 104 -2.14 9.20 -29.41
C PRO A 104 -1.72 10.67 -29.30
N GLU A 105 -2.67 11.57 -29.10
CA GLU A 105 -2.44 13.01 -28.91
C GLU A 105 -1.82 13.36 -27.54
N ILE A 106 -1.97 12.48 -26.55
CA ILE A 106 -1.40 12.65 -25.22
C ILE A 106 -0.06 11.94 -25.17
N LYS A 107 1.02 12.66 -24.86
CA LYS A 107 2.36 12.04 -24.76
C LYS A 107 2.59 11.40 -23.39
N GLU A 108 2.11 12.03 -22.33
CA GLU A 108 2.34 11.58 -20.96
C GLU A 108 1.44 10.39 -20.60
N ILE A 109 2.05 9.28 -20.19
CA ILE A 109 1.35 8.04 -19.84
C ILE A 109 0.40 8.26 -18.66
N ALA A 110 0.83 9.01 -17.64
CA ALA A 110 -0.01 9.30 -16.48
C ALA A 110 -1.30 10.06 -16.86
N GLN A 111 -1.21 11.00 -17.82
CA GLN A 111 -2.40 11.68 -18.36
C GLN A 111 -3.29 10.73 -19.17
N LYS A 112 -2.71 9.81 -19.97
CA LYS A 112 -3.48 8.76 -20.66
C LYS A 112 -4.23 7.87 -19.68
N MET A 113 -3.56 7.47 -18.61
CA MET A 113 -4.14 6.67 -17.53
C MET A 113 -5.29 7.41 -16.85
N VAL A 114 -5.12 8.67 -16.46
CA VAL A 114 -6.20 9.48 -15.87
C VAL A 114 -7.39 9.61 -16.84
N ARG A 115 -7.13 9.86 -18.13
CA ARG A 115 -8.18 9.98 -19.14
C ARG A 115 -8.92 8.66 -19.36
N LEU A 116 -8.21 7.53 -19.46
CA LEU A 116 -8.81 6.21 -19.61
C LEU A 116 -9.64 5.84 -18.37
N SER A 117 -9.10 6.09 -17.18
CA SER A 117 -9.75 5.84 -15.90
C SER A 117 -11.12 6.54 -15.82
N ARG A 118 -11.19 7.81 -16.21
CA ARG A 118 -12.46 8.56 -16.27
C ARG A 118 -13.43 7.96 -17.29
N LEU A 119 -12.93 7.56 -18.46
CA LEU A 119 -13.76 7.00 -19.54
C LEU A 119 -14.43 5.68 -19.13
N VAL A 120 -13.72 4.84 -18.37
CA VAL A 120 -14.19 3.50 -17.99
C VAL A 120 -14.65 3.39 -16.53
N ASP A 121 -14.66 4.51 -15.79
CA ASP A 121 -14.97 4.60 -14.36
C ASP A 121 -14.13 3.60 -13.52
N ALA A 122 -12.81 3.62 -13.70
CA ALA A 122 -11.86 2.76 -12.99
C ALA A 122 -10.97 3.55 -12.02
N ASN A 123 -10.59 2.92 -10.91
CA ASN A 123 -9.56 3.46 -10.01
C ASN A 123 -8.17 3.09 -10.54
N ILE A 124 -7.13 3.88 -10.24
CA ILE A 124 -5.76 3.58 -10.65
C ILE A 124 -4.99 3.00 -9.46
N LEU A 125 -4.41 1.80 -9.61
CA LEU A 125 -3.44 1.24 -8.68
C LEU A 125 -2.03 1.63 -9.13
N THR A 126 -1.26 2.22 -8.21
CA THR A 126 0.12 2.64 -8.45
C THR A 126 1.03 2.35 -7.25
N ALA A 127 2.29 2.02 -7.51
CA ALA A 127 3.36 2.07 -6.51
C ALA A 127 4.04 3.45 -6.44
N GLU A 128 3.75 4.38 -7.38
CA GLU A 128 4.35 5.71 -7.43
C GLU A 128 3.30 6.81 -7.69
N SER A 129 2.70 7.32 -6.61
CA SER A 129 1.62 8.32 -6.73
C SER A 129 2.07 9.72 -7.19
N LYS A 130 3.37 10.03 -7.17
CA LYS A 130 3.89 11.36 -7.54
C LYS A 130 3.50 11.75 -8.97
N GLN A 131 3.48 10.79 -9.89
CA GLN A 131 3.17 11.03 -11.30
C GLN A 131 1.72 11.52 -11.50
N TYR A 132 0.79 11.10 -10.62
CA TYR A 132 -0.63 11.47 -10.72
C TYR A 132 -0.98 12.83 -10.10
N GLN A 133 -0.12 13.38 -9.23
CA GLN A 133 -0.33 14.70 -8.62
C GLN A 133 -0.34 15.82 -9.66
N LEU A 134 0.51 15.70 -10.68
CA LEU A 134 0.63 16.67 -11.78
C LEU A 134 -0.31 16.37 -12.95
N SER A 135 -0.92 15.18 -12.98
CA SER A 135 -1.73 14.69 -14.10
C SER A 135 -3.19 15.14 -14.07
N GLY A 136 -3.57 15.99 -13.11
CA GLY A 136 -4.94 16.46 -12.94
C GLY A 136 -5.91 15.31 -12.64
N ALA A 137 -5.54 14.37 -11.76
CA ALA A 137 -6.33 13.18 -11.40
C ALA A 137 -7.63 13.47 -10.61
N GLU A 138 -8.17 14.69 -10.68
CA GLU A 138 -9.42 15.04 -10.01
C GLU A 138 -10.58 14.14 -10.49
N GLY A 139 -11.35 13.59 -9.55
CA GLY A 139 -12.41 12.64 -9.84
C GLY A 139 -11.93 11.22 -10.19
N VAL A 140 -10.62 10.94 -10.13
CA VAL A 140 -10.04 9.61 -10.25
C VAL A 140 -9.45 9.19 -8.91
N GLU A 141 -9.87 8.04 -8.39
CA GLU A 141 -9.31 7.48 -7.17
C GLU A 141 -7.95 6.84 -7.46
N ILE A 142 -6.92 7.25 -6.71
CA ILE A 142 -5.57 6.71 -6.81
C ILE A 142 -5.29 5.81 -5.59
N ILE A 143 -5.21 4.52 -5.83
CA ILE A 143 -4.85 3.52 -4.82
C ILE A 143 -3.32 3.39 -4.81
N ASN A 144 -2.70 3.70 -3.67
CA ASN A 144 -1.25 3.59 -3.50
C ASN A 144 -0.88 2.27 -2.81
N LEU A 145 -0.16 1.40 -3.53
CA LEU A 145 0.32 0.11 -3.00
C LEU A 145 1.23 0.27 -1.78
N ASN A 146 2.03 1.34 -1.72
CA ASN A 146 2.88 1.62 -0.57
C ASN A 146 2.08 2.01 0.67
N SER A 147 1.01 2.79 0.51
CA SER A 147 0.12 3.14 1.60
C SER A 147 -0.59 1.89 2.14
N LEU A 148 -1.02 0.98 1.25
CA LEU A 148 -1.58 -0.30 1.65
C LEU A 148 -0.59 -1.13 2.45
N ALA A 149 0.65 -1.28 1.95
CA ALA A 149 1.69 -2.02 2.65
C ALA A 149 2.00 -1.41 4.04
N ALA A 150 1.99 -0.08 4.16
CA ALA A 150 2.19 0.61 5.43
C ALA A 150 1.01 0.37 6.41
N ALA A 151 -0.22 0.36 5.91
CA ALA A 151 -1.42 0.12 6.71
C ALA A 151 -1.50 -1.33 7.25
N LEU A 152 -0.88 -2.28 6.55
CA LEU A 152 -0.80 -3.68 6.96
C LEU A 152 0.36 -3.98 7.91
N LYS A 153 1.22 -3.00 8.22
CA LYS A 153 2.28 -3.20 9.20
C LYS A 153 1.66 -3.47 10.57
N PRO A 154 2.15 -4.47 11.33
CA PRO A 154 1.67 -4.73 12.68
C PRO A 154 1.65 -3.45 13.52
N LEU A 155 0.52 -3.21 14.18
CA LEU A 155 0.37 -2.11 15.11
C LEU A 155 1.12 -2.46 16.39
N MET A 156 2.34 -1.97 16.50
CA MET A 156 3.13 -2.02 17.74
C MET A 156 2.57 -0.97 18.70
N GLN A 157 1.75 -1.37 19.67
CA GLN A 157 1.14 -0.47 20.66
C GLN A 157 2.00 -0.35 21.93
N SER A 158 1.90 0.80 22.60
CA SER A 158 2.50 0.99 23.92
C SER A 158 1.95 -0.06 24.89
N GLY A 159 2.80 -0.69 25.68
CA GLY A 159 2.45 -1.77 26.60
C GLY A 159 2.53 -3.19 26.02
N GLU A 160 2.71 -3.36 24.71
CA GLU A 160 2.95 -4.68 24.13
C GLU A 160 4.38 -5.16 24.40
N PHE A 161 4.56 -6.47 24.50
CA PHE A 161 5.87 -7.08 24.68
C PHE A 161 6.45 -7.56 23.35
N ILE A 162 7.74 -7.35 23.17
CA ILE A 162 8.51 -7.87 22.05
C ILE A 162 9.70 -8.69 22.54
N HIS A 163 10.14 -9.63 21.72
CA HIS A 163 11.42 -10.31 21.90
C HIS A 163 12.41 -9.75 20.88
N ILE A 164 13.52 -9.22 21.35
CA ILE A 164 14.46 -8.50 20.51
C ILE A 164 15.88 -8.86 20.89
N LYS A 165 16.70 -9.17 19.88
CA LYS A 165 18.14 -9.36 20.05
C LYS A 165 18.81 -8.01 20.17
N VAL A 166 19.49 -7.78 21.29
CA VAL A 166 20.34 -6.60 21.46
C VAL A 166 21.60 -6.83 20.63
N GLN A 167 21.80 -6.02 19.60
CA GLN A 167 22.91 -6.21 18.65
C GLN A 167 24.10 -5.32 18.98
N ARG A 168 23.83 -4.12 19.51
CA ARG A 168 24.87 -3.14 19.87
C ARG A 168 24.42 -2.22 20.98
N GLN A 169 25.37 -1.49 21.56
CA GLN A 169 25.09 -0.43 22.52
C GLN A 169 24.37 0.74 21.83
N GLY A 170 23.44 1.35 22.55
CA GLY A 170 22.71 2.55 22.14
C GLY A 170 23.51 3.83 22.35
N LYS A 171 22.80 4.96 22.31
CA LYS A 171 23.42 6.27 22.51
C LYS A 171 23.82 6.47 23.97
N GLU A 172 22.93 6.10 24.89
CA GLU A 172 23.21 6.12 26.32
C GLU A 172 23.83 4.78 26.77
N PRO A 173 24.70 4.76 27.79
CA PRO A 173 25.37 3.54 28.23
C PRO A 173 24.42 2.38 28.58
N GLN A 174 23.27 2.70 29.16
CA GLN A 174 22.22 1.74 29.56
C GLN A 174 21.34 1.26 28.41
N GLN A 175 21.50 1.81 27.20
CA GLN A 175 20.67 1.45 26.05
C GLN A 175 21.28 0.31 25.24
N GLY A 176 20.41 -0.59 24.82
CA GLY A 176 20.66 -1.54 23.74
C GLY A 176 19.95 -1.10 22.46
N VAL A 177 20.49 -1.52 21.31
CA VAL A 177 19.83 -1.35 20.00
C VAL A 177 19.71 -2.70 19.31
N GLY A 178 18.49 -2.99 18.86
CA GLY A 178 18.16 -4.14 18.01
C GLY A 178 17.44 -3.69 16.74
N TYR A 179 17.22 -4.64 15.84
CA TYR A 179 16.46 -4.43 14.61
C TYR A 179 15.42 -5.53 14.48
N LEU A 180 14.20 -5.15 14.09
CA LEU A 180 13.16 -6.10 13.67
C LEU A 180 13.48 -6.65 12.28
N GLU A 181 12.77 -7.71 11.89
CA GLU A 181 12.94 -8.34 10.57
C GLU A 181 12.68 -7.37 9.41
N ASP A 182 11.81 -6.38 9.60
CA ASP A 182 11.50 -5.35 8.61
C ASP A 182 12.51 -4.18 8.58
N GLY A 183 13.58 -4.27 9.38
CA GLY A 183 14.63 -3.26 9.50
C GLY A 183 14.31 -2.11 10.46
N THR A 184 13.14 -2.12 11.13
CA THR A 184 12.81 -1.11 12.14
C THR A 184 13.80 -1.13 13.29
N MET A 185 14.38 0.03 13.62
CA MET A 185 15.32 0.16 14.72
C MET A 185 14.56 0.17 16.06
N VAL A 186 15.01 -0.65 17.00
CA VAL A 186 14.46 -0.74 18.36
C VAL A 186 15.53 -0.29 19.34
N VAL A 187 15.27 0.79 20.06
CA VAL A 187 16.08 1.30 21.16
C VAL A 187 15.48 0.80 22.46
N ILE A 188 16.27 0.10 23.27
CA ILE A 188 15.81 -0.60 24.46
C ILE A 188 16.55 -0.03 25.67
N ASN A 189 15.82 0.61 26.58
CA ASN A 189 16.37 1.06 27.85
C ASN A 189 16.68 -0.14 28.77
N ASN A 190 17.70 -0.01 29.61
CA ASN A 190 18.18 -1.04 30.55
C ASN A 190 18.59 -2.36 29.86
N ALA A 191 19.16 -2.24 28.67
CA ALA A 191 19.62 -3.37 27.85
C ALA A 191 21.10 -3.25 27.43
N GLY A 192 21.84 -2.27 27.96
CA GLY A 192 23.26 -2.06 27.66
C GLY A 192 24.13 -3.28 27.97
N ASP A 193 23.82 -4.00 29.05
CA ASP A 193 24.56 -5.21 29.46
C ASP A 193 24.09 -6.49 28.76
N ALA A 194 23.02 -6.41 27.96
CA ALA A 194 22.39 -7.56 27.31
C ALA A 194 22.84 -7.75 25.84
N ILE A 195 23.93 -7.08 25.41
CA ILE A 195 24.45 -7.19 24.04
C ILE A 195 24.71 -8.65 23.66
N GLY A 196 24.21 -9.04 22.49
CA GLY A 196 24.27 -10.40 21.96
C GLY A 196 23.10 -11.29 22.40
N GLN A 197 22.31 -10.88 23.40
CA GLN A 197 21.20 -11.68 23.94
C GLN A 197 19.85 -11.26 23.35
N THR A 198 18.92 -12.21 23.28
CA THR A 198 17.51 -11.93 22.98
C THR A 198 16.77 -11.73 24.29
N ILE A 199 16.25 -10.52 24.49
CA ILE A 199 15.53 -10.13 25.69
C ILE A 199 14.07 -9.83 25.38
N ARG A 200 13.23 -9.93 26.41
CA ARG A 200 11.85 -9.41 26.35
C ARG A 200 11.88 -7.94 26.73
N ALA A 201 11.13 -7.12 25.99
CA ALA A 201 11.02 -5.69 26.24
C ALA A 201 9.59 -5.21 26.04
N THR A 202 9.15 -4.21 26.81
CA THR A 202 7.84 -3.57 26.64
C THR A 202 7.99 -2.34 25.76
N ILE A 203 7.10 -2.16 24.80
CA ILE A 203 7.06 -0.99 23.94
C ILE A 203 6.58 0.21 24.74
N LEU A 204 7.39 1.27 24.78
CA LEU A 204 7.02 2.55 25.37
C LEU A 204 6.33 3.43 24.34
N SER A 205 7.01 3.66 23.21
CA SER A 205 6.54 4.56 22.16
C SER A 205 7.19 4.24 20.81
N SER A 206 6.66 4.81 19.73
CA SER A 206 7.32 4.76 18.42
C SER A 206 7.37 6.14 17.77
N LYS A 207 8.46 6.42 17.06
CA LYS A 207 8.68 7.67 16.33
C LYS A 207 8.93 7.34 14.85
N SER A 208 8.15 7.95 13.97
CA SER A 208 8.30 7.81 12.52
C SER A 208 8.97 9.04 11.93
N SER A 209 9.92 8.83 11.02
CA SER A 209 10.55 9.87 10.18
C SER A 209 10.57 9.43 8.72
N PRO A 210 10.84 10.33 7.75
CA PRO A 210 10.99 9.95 6.34
C PRO A 210 12.08 8.88 6.08
N SER A 211 13.06 8.79 6.98
CA SER A 211 14.16 7.83 6.95
C SER A 211 13.83 6.47 7.58
N GLY A 212 12.67 6.30 8.24
CA GLY A 212 12.26 5.03 8.82
C GLY A 212 11.45 5.17 10.12
N ARG A 213 11.19 4.04 10.77
CA ARG A 213 10.52 3.97 12.07
C ARG A 213 11.52 3.57 13.14
N ILE A 214 11.43 4.21 14.29
CA ILE A 214 12.18 3.87 15.50
C ILE A 214 11.19 3.51 16.60
N ILE A 215 11.48 2.46 17.35
CA ILE A 215 10.65 2.00 18.47
C ILE A 215 11.48 2.09 19.75
N PHE A 216 10.88 2.65 20.79
CA PHE A 216 11.49 2.78 22.11
C PHE A 216 10.84 1.78 23.04
N CYS A 217 11.66 0.99 23.71
CA CYS A 217 11.22 -0.06 24.63
C CYS A 217 11.96 0.04 25.97
N ASN A 218 11.41 -0.62 27.00
CA ASN A 218 12.11 -0.88 28.26
C ASN A 218 12.35 -2.38 28.42
N ALA A 219 13.54 -2.78 28.88
CA ALA A 219 13.80 -4.18 29.19
C ALA A 219 12.89 -4.62 30.35
N VAL A 220 12.35 -5.84 30.24
CA VAL A 220 11.55 -6.43 31.31
C VAL A 220 12.23 -7.66 31.91
N ASP A 221 12.06 -7.81 33.21
CA ASP A 221 12.56 -8.98 33.93
C ASP A 221 11.75 -10.24 33.60
N LYS A 222 12.19 -11.39 34.13
CA LYS A 222 11.50 -12.68 33.93
C LYS A 222 10.08 -12.71 34.49
N SER A 223 9.71 -11.77 35.38
CA SER A 223 8.36 -11.62 35.93
C SER A 223 7.48 -10.66 35.13
N GLY A 224 8.00 -10.05 34.05
CA GLY A 224 7.29 -9.09 33.21
C GLY A 224 7.26 -7.67 33.79
N ARG A 225 8.04 -7.38 34.83
CA ARG A 225 8.19 -6.04 35.40
C ARG A 225 9.27 -5.27 34.67
N GLU A 226 9.03 -3.98 34.46
CA GLU A 226 10.04 -3.09 33.89
C GLU A 226 11.25 -2.99 34.81
N ILE A 227 12.43 -3.19 34.24
CA ILE A 227 13.68 -3.02 34.96
C ILE A 227 13.89 -1.50 35.10
N GLY A 228 13.86 -0.96 36.32
CA GLY A 228 14.34 0.40 36.61
C GLY A 228 13.32 1.53 36.85
N TYR A 229 12.05 1.26 37.15
CA TYR A 229 11.15 2.30 37.72
C TYR A 229 10.91 2.04 39.22
N SER A 230 11.75 2.61 40.09
CA SER A 230 11.42 2.88 41.48
C SER A 230 10.61 4.18 41.54
N PHE A 231 9.42 4.14 42.13
CA PHE A 231 8.51 5.28 42.24
C PHE A 231 8.91 6.26 43.37
N ASP A 232 10.07 6.07 44.00
CA ASP A 232 10.45 6.72 45.26
C ASP A 232 11.46 7.89 45.14
N ASP A 233 11.90 8.29 43.95
CA ASP A 233 12.94 9.34 43.79
C ASP A 233 12.41 10.76 43.50
N TYR A 234 11.15 11.06 43.83
CA TYR A 234 10.68 12.45 43.97
C TYR A 234 10.40 12.74 45.44
N HIS A 235 11.47 12.97 46.21
CA HIS A 235 11.37 13.82 47.38
C HIS A 235 11.62 15.26 46.96
N ASP A 236 10.64 16.11 47.26
CA ASP A 236 10.68 17.56 47.18
C ASP A 236 11.99 18.10 47.79
N GLU A 237 12.83 18.71 46.95
CA GLU A 237 13.73 19.79 47.38
C GLU A 237 13.21 21.09 46.77
N ASP A 238 12.19 21.65 47.42
CA ASP A 238 11.89 23.08 47.43
C ASP A 238 11.12 23.39 48.73
N ALA A 239 11.87 23.55 49.83
CA ALA A 239 11.46 24.25 51.06
C ALA A 239 12.70 24.77 51.81
#